data_AF-A0AAV0MLG1-F1
#
_entry.id   AF-A0AAV0MLG1-F1
#
_cell.length_a   1.000
_cell.length_b   1.000
_cell.length_c   1.000
_cell.angle_alpha   90.00
_cell.angle_beta   90.00
_cell.angle_gamma   90.00
#
_symmetry.space_group_name_H-M   'P 1'
#
loop_
_entity.id
_entity.type
_entity.pdbx_description
1 polymer ?
#
loop_
_entity_poly.entity_id
_entity_poly.type
_entity_poly.pdbx_seq_one_letter_code
_entity_poly.pdbx_strand_id
1 'polypeptide(L)' 'MVIGTIFGNRRGHVWLCFQHDRLATKPLLLLELSVPMHQLVKEMKFGLVRISLDCTRPEFAPPAPLRASVDDELQR' A
#
# COMPACT_ATOMS: atom_id res chain seq x y z
N MET A 1 -3.20 5.65 -13.65
CA MET A 1 -4.09 6.24 -12.63
C MET A 1 -4.37 5.15 -11.62
N VAL A 2 -4.01 5.31 -10.35
CA VAL A 2 -4.25 4.27 -9.34
C VAL A 2 -5.73 4.30 -8.93
N ILE A 3 -6.35 3.14 -8.82
CA ILE A 3 -7.75 2.97 -8.44
C ILE A 3 -7.81 2.10 -7.18
N GLY A 4 -8.52 2.60 -6.17
CA GLY A 4 -8.87 1.85 -4.97
C GLY A 4 -10.32 1.37 -5.06
N THR A 5 -10.53 0.07 -4.86
CA THR A 5 -11.86 -0.56 -4.86
C THR A 5 -12.10 -1.25 -3.52
N ILE A 6 -13.20 -0.89 -2.85
CA ILE A 6 -13.68 -1.57 -1.65
C ILE A 6 -14.84 -2.48 -2.04
N PHE A 7 -14.76 -3.76 -1.69
CA PHE A 7 -15.82 -4.74 -1.99
C PHE A 7 -15.90 -5.79 -0.89
N GLY A 8 -17.05 -6.46 -0.79
CA GLY A 8 -17.29 -7.47 0.23
C GLY A 8 -18.77 -7.78 0.40
N ASN A 9 -19.07 -8.90 1.03
CA ASN A 9 -20.45 -9.25 1.36
C ASN A 9 -20.93 -8.45 2.58
N ARG A 10 -22.20 -8.05 2.63
CA ARG A 10 -22.80 -7.25 3.72
C ARG A 10 -22.55 -7.82 5.12
N ARG A 11 -22.54 -9.15 5.25
CA ARG A 11 -22.29 -9.88 6.51
C ARG A 11 -20.93 -10.58 6.53
N GLY A 12 -20.05 -10.28 5.58
CA GLY A 12 -18.74 -10.91 5.46
C GLY A 12 -17.60 -9.90 5.60
N HIS A 13 -16.42 -10.39 5.22
CA HIS A 13 -15.17 -9.64 5.19
C HIS A 13 -15.21 -8.53 4.15
N VAL A 14 -14.48 -7.46 4.45
CA VAL A 14 -14.23 -6.38 3.51
C VAL A 14 -12.86 -6.56 2.90
N TRP A 15 -12.80 -6.38 1.58
CA TRP A 15 -11.59 -6.35 0.81
C TRP A 15 -11.34 -4.95 0.25
N LEU A 16 -10.10 -4.49 0.37
CA LEU A 16 -9.60 -3.27 -0.25
C LEU A 16 -8.54 -3.64 -1.27
N CYS A 17 -8.75 -3.21 -2.51
CA CYS A 17 -7.89 -3.53 -3.65
C CYS A 17 -7.35 -2.25 -4.28
N PHE A 18 -6.07 -2.26 -4.67
CA PHE A 18 -5.46 -1.20 -5.47
C PHE A 18 -5.01 -1.72 -6.83
N GLN A 19 -5.36 -1.01 -7.89
CA GLN A 19 -5.05 -1.35 -9.29
C GLN A 19 -4.36 -0.17 -9.98
N HIS A 20 -3.36 -0.45 -10.81
CA HIS A 20 -2.66 0.59 -11.58
C HIS A 20 -3.42 1.03 -12.84
N ASP A 21 -4.24 0.14 -13.38
CA ASP A 21 -5.10 0.34 -14.56
C ASP A 21 -6.43 -0.40 -14.35
N ARG A 22 -7.53 0.14 -14.90
CA ARG A 22 -8.88 -0.45 -14.86
C ARG A 22 -8.96 -1.79 -15.56
N LEU A 23 -8.17 -1.98 -16.60
CA LEU A 23 -8.16 -3.20 -17.41
C LEU A 23 -7.25 -4.29 -16.82
N ALA A 24 -6.45 -3.95 -15.79
CA ALA A 24 -5.55 -4.90 -15.17
C ALA A 24 -6.34 -5.93 -14.35
N THR A 25 -6.16 -7.20 -14.67
CA THR A 25 -6.80 -8.32 -13.96
C THR A 25 -6.12 -8.66 -12.65
N LYS A 26 -4.85 -8.30 -12.49
CA LYS A 26 -4.07 -8.55 -11.27
C LYS A 26 -3.99 -7.28 -10.41
N PRO A 27 -4.43 -7.33 -9.14
CA PRO A 27 -4.29 -6.19 -8.25
C PRO A 27 -2.84 -5.99 -7.82
N LEU A 28 -2.46 -4.74 -7.61
CA LEU A 28 -1.16 -4.36 -7.05
C LEU A 28 -1.10 -4.73 -5.56
N LEU A 29 -2.21 -4.53 -4.85
CA LEU A 29 -2.35 -4.82 -3.43
C LEU A 29 -3.80 -5.26 -3.15
N LEU A 30 -3.95 -6.30 -2.34
CA LEU A 30 -5.24 -6.78 -1.83
C LEU A 30 -5.14 -6.94 -0.32
N LEU A 31 -6.02 -6.27 0.41
CA LEU A 31 -6.06 -6.24 1.86
C LEU A 31 -7.43 -6.72 2.35
N GLU A 32 -7.44 -7.53 3.40
CA GLU A 32 -8.65 -7.83 4.16
C GLU A 32 -8.73 -6.89 5.36
N LEU A 33 -9.86 -6.23 5.57
CA LEU A 33 -10.08 -5.39 6.74
C LEU A 33 -10.76 -6.21 7.83
N SER A 34 -10.29 -6.09 9.08
CA SER A 34 -10.84 -6.79 10.25
C SER A 34 -12.20 -6.24 10.73
N VAL A 35 -12.95 -5.57 9.86
CA VAL A 35 -14.27 -5.00 10.14
C VAL A 35 -15.30 -5.59 9.17
N PRO A 36 -16.54 -5.85 9.63
CA PRO A 36 -17.58 -6.35 8.74
C PRO A 36 -18.12 -5.22 7.85
N MET A 37 -18.54 -5.56 6.63
CA MET A 37 -18.96 -4.58 5.62
C MET A 37 -20.09 -3.65 6.09
N HIS A 38 -21.08 -4.17 6.82
CA HIS A 38 -22.19 -3.34 7.34
C HIS A 38 -21.71 -2.25 8.32
N GLN A 39 -20.69 -2.55 9.13
CA GLN A 39 -20.10 -1.57 10.04
C GLN A 39 -19.29 -0.53 9.27
N LEU A 40 -18.49 -0.98 8.30
CA LEU A 40 -17.72 -0.07 7.44
C LEU A 40 -18.65 0.92 6.71
N VAL A 41 -19.72 0.45 6.08
CA VAL A 41 -20.67 1.34 5.38
C VAL A 41 -21.31 2.35 6.33
N LYS A 42 -21.62 1.93 7.57
CA LYS A 42 -22.13 2.84 8.60
C LYS A 42 -21.09 3.92 8.94
N GLU A 43 -19.84 3.55 9.17
CA GLU A 43 -18.76 4.49 9.49
C GLU A 43 -18.44 5.41 8.30
N MET A 44 -18.48 4.91 7.07
CA MET A 44 -18.35 5.70 5.84
C MET A 44 -19.46 6.74 5.71
N LYS A 45 -20.71 6.39 6.05
CA LYS A 45 -21.84 7.34 6.06
C LYS A 45 -21.60 8.52 7.00
N PHE A 46 -20.93 8.28 8.13
CA PHE A 46 -20.60 9.31 9.10
C PHE A 46 -19.25 10.01 8.82
N GLY A 47 -18.54 9.63 7.75
CA GLY A 47 -17.23 10.21 7.42
C GLY A 47 -16.12 9.86 8.41
N LEU A 48 -16.26 8.78 9.18
CA LEU A 48 -15.28 8.37 10.20
C LEU A 48 -14.11 7.57 9.62
N VAL A 49 -14.27 7.05 8.41
CA VAL A 49 -13.27 6.20 7.75
C VAL A 49 -12.31 7.05 6.94
N ARG A 50 -11.02 6.96 7.25
CA ARG A 50 -9.93 7.56 6.48
C ARG A 50 -8.91 6.48 6.15
N ILE A 51 -8.57 6.35 4.88
CA ILE A 51 -7.58 5.39 4.39
C ILE A 51 -6.56 6.18 3.58
N SER A 52 -5.29 6.12 3.98
CA SER A 52 -4.16 6.67 3.23
C SER A 52 -3.20 5.55 2.85
N LEU A 53 -2.63 5.66 1.66
CA LEU A 53 -1.60 4.75 1.17
C LEU A 53 -0.39 5.61 0.80
N ASP A 54 0.71 5.41 1.53
CA ASP A 54 1.98 6.05 1.23
C ASP A 54 2.93 5.04 0.59
N CYS A 55 3.56 5.46 -0.51
CA CYS A 55 4.53 4.65 -1.24
C CYS A 55 5.89 5.36 -1.25
N THR A 56 6.90 4.75 -0.66
CA THR A 56 8.29 5.21 -0.77
C THR A 56 8.83 4.83 -2.15
N ARG A 57 9.20 5.81 -2.98
CA ARG A 57 9.95 5.53 -4.21
C ARG A 57 11.43 5.45 -3.85
N PRO A 58 12.13 4.33 -4.13
CA PRO A 58 13.55 4.19 -3.81
C PRO A 58 14.44 5.20 -4.55
N GLU A 59 13.96 5.80 -5.63
CA GLU A 59 14.71 6.77 -6.44
C GLU A 59 14.86 8.16 -5.80
N PHE A 60 14.12 8.45 -4.71
CA PHE A 60 14.27 9.67 -3.91
C PHE A 60 14.93 9.43 -2.55
N ALA A 61 15.31 8.19 -2.24
CA ALA A 61 16.24 7.96 -1.15
C ALA A 61 17.62 8.47 -1.63
N PRO A 62 18.30 9.38 -0.91
CA PRO A 62 19.69 9.68 -1.23
C PRO A 62 20.44 8.34 -1.30
N PRO A 63 21.28 8.11 -2.33
CA PRO A 63 22.03 6.87 -2.43
C PRO A 63 22.73 6.64 -1.10
N ALA A 64 22.50 5.46 -0.51
CA ALA A 64 23.18 5.08 0.71
C ALA A 64 24.68 5.33 0.50
N PRO A 65 25.39 5.99 1.44
CA PRO A 65 26.78 6.32 1.22
C PRO A 65 27.50 5.01 0.91
N LEU A 66 28.08 4.94 -0.29
CA LEU A 66 29.00 3.88 -0.68
C LEU A 66 30.00 3.80 0.47
N ARG A 67 29.95 2.70 1.24
CA ARG A 67 30.98 2.41 2.22
C ARG A 67 32.27 2.42 1.41
N ALA A 68 33.07 3.47 1.59
CA ALA A 68 34.40 3.50 1.02
C ALA A 68 35.07 2.20 1.48
N SER A 69 35.36 1.31 0.53
CA SER A 69 36.23 0.18 0.80
C SER A 69 37.56 0.80 1.19
N VAL A 70 37.81 0.81 2.50
CA VAL A 70 39.13 1.11 3.06
C VAL A 70 39.96 -0.15 2.81
N ASP A 71 40.32 -0.38 1.55
CA ASP A 71 41.21 -1.46 1.11
C ASP A 71 42.46 -0.85 0.45
N ASP A 72 42.96 0.25 1.00
CA ASP A 72 44.17 0.93 0.55
C ASP A 72 44.97 1.40 1.78
N GLU A 73 45.39 0.46 2.66
CA GLU A 73 46.37 0.68 3.74
C GLU A 73 46.86 -0.64 4.42
N LEU A 74 47.19 -1.71 3.67
CA LEU A 74 48.04 -2.78 4.22
C LEU A 74 48.89 -3.55 3.18
N GLN A 75 49.47 -2.86 2.20
CA GLN A 75 50.61 -3.45 1.48
C GLN A 75 51.65 -2.39 1.13
N ARG A 76 52.30 -1.88 2.19
CA ARG A 76 53.67 -1.36 2.14
C ARG A 76 54.57 -2.27 2.94
#